data_AF-A0A965KCQ7-F1
#
_entry.id   AF-A0A965KCQ7-F1
#
_cell.length_a   1.000
_cell.length_b   1.000
_cell.length_c   1.000
_cell.angle_alpha   90.00
_cell.angle_beta   90.00
_cell.angle_gamma   90.00
#
_symmetry.space_group_name_H-M   'P 1'
#
loop_
_entity.id
_entity.type
_entity.pdbx_description
1 polymer ?
#
loop_
_entity_poly.entity_id
_entity_poly.type
_entity_poly.pdbx_seq_one_letter_code
_entity_poly.pdbx_strand_id
1 'polypeptide(L)'
;TKELLTRLDRPGVLNDPKSIQQSVVEAKEALRLGAEIQVPQDEAWKRLQACLVRAQSLTGIEVRPTMIIPGEWRTGESGPNSPSQADFPLSRSAADAVTKFVEASGATQRESVQIRIRLLPFTSAHLRDDRTKYLNGEIRRTPQATWIESTPEPGKIPAIGIGLSNRRNEASLNFPTGEGARIGANRLIEVMLPKGDRQCFALIGDLKALQPLNLGPDALLLDADSGVIRPAAWAESAVNAFIWTNGSIGLYPDGHEFPDRDLPSIRATRSMLDTDIIRLEGKQGPGTPPYEIVAGRRKLFKDGKFMQAGAPWSIQAVDANGAAGPRLLEFR
;
A
#
# COMPACT_ATOMS: atom_id res chain seq x y z
N THR A 1 -18.24 -5.09 24.09
CA THR A 1 -18.36 -4.70 22.66
C THR A 1 -18.04 -3.24 22.39
N LYS A 2 -18.68 -2.26 23.06
CA LYS A 2 -18.42 -0.82 22.81
C LYS A 2 -16.94 -0.45 22.96
N GLU A 3 -16.30 -0.88 24.04
CA GLU A 3 -14.88 -0.62 24.30
C GLU A 3 -13.95 -1.22 23.24
N LEU A 4 -14.23 -2.46 22.80
CA LEU A 4 -13.50 -3.11 21.71
C LEU A 4 -13.60 -2.30 20.41
N LEU A 5 -14.81 -1.86 20.04
CA LEU A 5 -15.01 -1.04 18.84
C LEU A 5 -14.27 0.28 18.95
N THR A 6 -14.41 1.01 20.05
CA THR A 6 -13.66 2.26 20.29
C THR A 6 -12.15 2.05 20.14
N ARG A 7 -11.62 0.91 20.61
CA ARG A 7 -10.19 0.59 20.47
C ARG A 7 -9.80 0.28 19.03
N LEU A 8 -10.65 -0.39 18.26
CA LEU A 8 -10.42 -0.72 16.85
C LEU A 8 -10.66 0.48 15.91
N ASP A 9 -11.48 1.45 16.31
CA ASP A 9 -11.82 2.63 15.51
C ASP A 9 -10.86 3.81 15.74
N ARG A 10 -9.97 3.71 16.73
CA ARG A 10 -9.08 4.81 17.08
C ARG A 10 -8.07 5.10 15.96
N PRO A 11 -7.71 6.38 15.76
CA PRO A 11 -6.61 6.76 14.87
C PRO A 11 -5.32 5.99 15.20
N GLY A 12 -4.64 5.51 14.16
CA GLY A 12 -3.33 4.86 14.29
C GLY A 12 -3.34 3.45 14.89
N VAL A 13 -4.52 2.81 15.07
CA VAL A 13 -4.59 1.44 15.60
C VAL A 13 -3.75 0.44 14.80
N LEU A 14 -3.64 0.62 13.48
CA LEU A 14 -2.85 -0.24 12.60
C LEU A 14 -1.34 -0.17 12.88
N ASN A 15 -0.88 0.86 13.60
CA ASN A 15 0.50 1.01 14.04
C ASN A 15 0.74 0.43 15.45
N ASP A 16 -0.30 -0.11 16.10
CA ASP A 16 -0.25 -0.71 17.44
C ASP A 16 -0.72 -2.18 17.41
N PRO A 17 0.13 -3.10 16.93
CA PRO A 17 -0.21 -4.51 16.83
C PRO A 17 -0.51 -5.14 18.20
N LYS A 18 0.07 -4.61 19.28
CA LYS A 18 -0.18 -5.09 20.65
C LYS A 18 -1.63 -4.83 21.06
N SER A 19 -2.13 -3.63 20.79
CA SER A 19 -3.52 -3.27 21.07
C SER A 19 -4.52 -4.09 20.27
N ILE A 20 -4.23 -4.35 18.98
CA ILE A 20 -5.06 -5.24 18.15
C ILE A 20 -5.08 -6.65 18.74
N GLN A 21 -3.92 -7.19 19.11
CA GLN A 21 -3.81 -8.52 19.71
C GLN A 21 -4.58 -8.62 21.04
N GLN A 22 -4.53 -7.56 21.87
CA GLN A 22 -5.33 -7.49 23.10
C GLN A 22 -6.83 -7.54 22.80
N SER A 23 -7.32 -6.80 21.79
CA SER A 23 -8.72 -6.89 21.36
C SER A 23 -9.11 -8.28 20.88
N VAL A 24 -8.22 -8.99 20.17
CA VAL A 24 -8.47 -10.38 19.76
C VAL A 24 -8.60 -11.30 20.98
N VAL A 25 -7.68 -11.21 21.94
CA VAL A 25 -7.70 -12.04 23.16
C VAL A 25 -8.96 -11.77 23.97
N GLU A 26 -9.29 -10.50 24.21
CA GLU A 26 -10.46 -10.07 24.96
C GLU A 26 -11.77 -10.52 24.30
N ALA A 27 -11.90 -10.35 22.98
CA ALA A 27 -13.11 -10.76 22.25
C ALA A 27 -13.27 -12.29 22.23
N LYS A 28 -12.17 -13.05 22.07
CA LYS A 28 -12.20 -14.52 22.15
C LYS A 28 -12.64 -15.00 23.51
N GLU A 29 -12.10 -14.42 24.57
CA GLU A 29 -12.43 -14.80 25.94
C GLU A 29 -13.89 -14.48 26.28
N ALA A 30 -14.38 -13.30 25.88
CA ALA A 30 -15.77 -12.92 26.05
C ALA A 30 -16.73 -13.88 25.33
N LEU A 31 -16.40 -14.29 24.10
CA LEU A 31 -17.18 -15.29 23.35
C LEU A 31 -17.11 -16.68 23.99
N ARG A 32 -15.96 -17.08 24.54
CA ARG A 32 -15.81 -18.36 25.26
C ARG A 32 -16.70 -18.39 26.50
N LEU A 33 -16.57 -17.40 27.38
CA LEU A 33 -17.36 -17.28 28.61
C LEU A 33 -18.86 -17.18 28.31
N GLY A 34 -19.23 -16.40 27.30
CA GLY A 34 -20.62 -16.25 26.89
C GLY A 34 -21.24 -17.54 26.37
N ALA A 35 -20.46 -18.39 25.70
CA ALA A 35 -20.91 -19.72 25.29
C ALA A 35 -21.10 -20.65 26.51
N GLU A 36 -20.22 -20.57 27.51
CA GLU A 36 -20.32 -21.37 28.75
C GLU A 36 -21.55 -21.05 29.58
N ILE A 37 -21.93 -19.76 29.66
CA ILE A 37 -23.13 -19.33 30.38
C ILE A 37 -24.38 -19.24 29.48
N GLN A 38 -24.30 -19.74 28.24
CA GLN A 38 -25.42 -19.80 27.28
C GLN A 38 -26.08 -18.45 27.00
N VAL A 39 -25.28 -17.40 26.77
CA VAL A 39 -25.78 -16.08 26.34
C VAL A 39 -26.60 -16.22 25.05
N PRO A 40 -27.75 -15.53 24.93
CA PRO A 40 -28.54 -15.51 23.69
C PRO A 40 -27.72 -15.03 22.48
N GLN A 41 -27.88 -15.70 21.34
CA GLN A 41 -27.20 -15.34 20.07
C GLN A 41 -27.91 -14.20 19.33
N ASP A 42 -28.20 -13.13 20.06
CA ASP A 42 -28.88 -11.95 19.56
C ASP A 42 -27.92 -11.01 18.79
N GLU A 43 -28.40 -9.80 18.48
CA GLU A 43 -27.59 -8.80 17.77
C GLU A 43 -26.34 -8.35 18.55
N ALA A 44 -26.35 -8.37 19.88
CA ALA A 44 -25.19 -8.02 20.67
C ALA A 44 -24.11 -9.11 20.55
N TRP A 45 -24.52 -10.38 20.54
CA TRP A 45 -23.64 -11.51 20.28
C TRP A 45 -22.99 -11.44 18.90
N LYS A 46 -23.80 -11.23 17.86
CA LYS A 46 -23.29 -11.09 16.47
C LYS A 46 -22.31 -9.93 16.33
N ARG A 47 -22.58 -8.80 17.00
CA ARG A 47 -21.65 -7.65 17.02
C ARG A 47 -20.32 -8.00 17.67
N LEU A 48 -20.31 -8.77 18.76
CA LEU A 48 -19.08 -9.23 19.39
C LEU A 48 -18.29 -10.17 18.46
N GLN A 49 -18.97 -11.09 17.77
CA GLN A 49 -18.35 -11.95 16.76
C GLN A 49 -17.74 -11.12 15.61
N ALA A 50 -18.46 -10.13 15.11
CA ALA A 50 -17.96 -9.22 14.07
C ALA A 50 -16.73 -8.43 14.55
N CYS A 51 -16.70 -7.98 15.82
CA CYS A 51 -15.53 -7.33 16.41
C CYS A 51 -14.31 -8.25 16.41
N LEU A 52 -14.49 -9.54 16.76
CA LEU A 52 -13.41 -10.52 16.71
C LEU A 52 -12.89 -10.71 15.28
N VAL A 53 -13.78 -10.92 14.32
CA VAL A 53 -13.41 -11.10 12.90
C VAL A 53 -12.61 -9.90 12.39
N ARG A 54 -13.08 -8.68 12.70
CA ARG A 54 -12.37 -7.44 12.36
C ARG A 54 -11.02 -7.35 13.05
N ALA A 55 -10.94 -7.55 14.37
CA ALA A 55 -9.66 -7.50 15.08
C ALA A 55 -8.66 -8.51 14.51
N GLN A 56 -9.11 -9.71 14.12
CA GLN A 56 -8.28 -10.72 13.49
C GLN A 56 -7.78 -10.29 12.11
N SER A 57 -8.63 -9.70 11.26
CA SER A 57 -8.21 -9.23 9.93
C SER A 57 -7.11 -8.16 10.04
N LEU A 58 -7.21 -7.25 11.02
CA LEU A 58 -6.21 -6.22 11.24
C LEU A 58 -4.84 -6.77 11.66
N THR A 59 -4.74 -7.98 12.22
CA THR A 59 -3.44 -8.59 12.57
C THR A 59 -2.60 -8.94 11.35
N GLY A 60 -3.23 -9.15 10.18
CA GLY A 60 -2.55 -9.38 8.91
C GLY A 60 -1.99 -8.11 8.26
N ILE A 61 -2.29 -6.94 8.80
CA ILE A 61 -1.90 -5.64 8.25
C ILE A 61 -0.66 -5.12 9.01
N GLU A 62 0.32 -4.67 8.25
CA GLU A 62 1.47 -3.90 8.72
C GLU A 62 1.62 -2.66 7.85
N VAL A 63 1.25 -1.51 8.40
CA VAL A 63 1.38 -0.24 7.69
C VAL A 63 2.86 0.08 7.50
N ARG A 64 3.26 0.24 6.24
CA ARG A 64 4.65 0.51 5.84
C ARG A 64 4.68 1.77 4.98
N PRO A 65 5.44 2.80 5.35
CA PRO A 65 5.71 3.93 4.46
C PRO A 65 6.32 3.41 3.16
N THR A 66 5.65 3.58 2.03
CA THR A 66 5.98 2.91 0.77
C THR A 66 6.06 3.92 -0.37
N MET A 67 7.28 4.12 -0.88
CA MET A 67 7.50 4.77 -2.17
C MET A 67 7.22 3.75 -3.27
N ILE A 68 6.30 4.07 -4.16
CA ILE A 68 5.91 3.19 -5.25
C ILE A 68 6.56 3.71 -6.53
N ILE A 69 7.29 2.82 -7.20
CA ILE A 69 8.22 3.12 -8.27
C ILE A 69 7.89 2.21 -9.47
N PRO A 70 7.18 2.72 -10.48
CA PRO A 70 6.96 1.96 -11.71
C PRO A 70 8.23 1.89 -12.55
N GLY A 71 8.38 0.82 -13.31
CA GLY A 71 9.51 0.62 -14.20
C GLY A 71 9.59 -0.81 -14.71
N GLU A 72 10.70 -1.13 -15.37
CA GLU A 72 10.91 -2.44 -15.97
C GLU A 72 12.24 -3.02 -15.49
N TRP A 73 12.21 -4.30 -15.15
CA TRP A 73 13.41 -5.05 -14.78
C TRP A 73 14.30 -5.28 -16.00
N ARG A 74 15.59 -5.01 -15.84
CA ARG A 74 16.65 -5.40 -16.76
C ARG A 74 17.40 -6.58 -16.15
N THR A 75 17.22 -7.76 -16.72
CA THR A 75 17.85 -8.98 -16.24
C THR A 75 19.04 -9.33 -17.11
N GLY A 76 20.20 -9.59 -16.50
CA GLY A 76 21.34 -10.19 -17.19
C GLY A 76 21.31 -11.71 -17.05
N GLU A 77 21.27 -12.45 -18.17
CA GLU A 77 21.53 -13.88 -18.16
C GLU A 77 23.03 -14.14 -18.20
N SER A 78 23.56 -14.77 -17.15
CA SER A 78 24.96 -15.16 -17.08
C SER A 78 25.08 -16.69 -17.05
N GLY A 79 24.39 -17.41 -17.93
CA GLY A 79 24.51 -18.87 -18.04
C GLY A 79 24.06 -19.66 -16.79
N PRO A 80 24.20 -21.01 -16.81
CA PRO A 80 23.56 -21.89 -15.83
C PRO A 80 24.12 -21.83 -14.39
N ASN A 81 25.25 -21.15 -14.17
CA ASN A 81 25.96 -21.13 -12.88
C ASN A 81 26.24 -19.73 -12.31
N SER A 82 25.74 -18.65 -12.93
CA SER A 82 25.97 -17.30 -12.41
C SER A 82 24.76 -16.76 -11.67
N PRO A 83 24.97 -15.93 -10.62
CA PRO A 83 23.87 -15.25 -9.95
C PRO A 83 23.08 -14.42 -10.96
N SER A 84 21.75 -14.48 -10.85
CA SER A 84 20.88 -13.59 -11.61
C SER A 84 21.06 -12.18 -11.04
N GLN A 85 21.56 -11.27 -11.87
CA GLN A 85 21.52 -9.85 -11.59
C GLN A 85 20.27 -9.25 -12.26
N ALA A 86 19.49 -8.54 -11.47
CA ALA A 86 18.36 -7.75 -11.93
C ALA A 86 18.56 -6.30 -11.52
N ASP A 87 18.54 -5.43 -12.51
CA ASP A 87 18.60 -3.98 -12.32
C ASP A 87 17.23 -3.37 -12.62
N PHE A 88 16.77 -2.47 -11.77
CA PHE A 88 15.55 -1.68 -11.94
C PHE A 88 15.92 -0.21 -12.07
N PRO A 89 15.99 0.33 -13.29
CA PRO A 89 16.30 1.74 -13.51
C PRO A 89 15.28 2.63 -12.80
N LEU A 90 15.78 3.63 -12.07
CA LEU A 90 14.93 4.61 -11.40
C LEU A 90 14.69 5.80 -12.33
N SER A 91 13.44 6.25 -12.40
CA SER A 91 13.12 7.55 -13.00
C SER A 91 13.80 8.68 -12.22
N ARG A 92 13.90 9.87 -12.82
CA ARG A 92 14.42 11.04 -12.14
C ARG A 92 13.64 11.36 -10.86
N SER A 93 12.32 11.30 -10.92
CA SER A 93 11.46 11.59 -9.77
C SER A 93 11.61 10.56 -8.64
N ALA A 94 11.82 9.28 -8.98
CA ALA A 94 12.15 8.25 -8.01
C ALA A 94 13.54 8.48 -7.38
N ALA A 95 14.55 8.81 -8.19
CA ALA A 95 15.89 9.13 -7.69
C ALA A 95 15.88 10.36 -6.74
N ASP A 96 15.10 11.40 -7.06
CA ASP A 96 14.93 12.57 -6.21
C ASP A 96 14.24 12.20 -4.88
N ALA A 97 13.22 11.34 -4.90
CA ALA A 97 12.54 10.86 -3.70
C ALA A 97 13.46 10.01 -2.80
N VAL A 98 14.26 9.12 -3.40
CA VAL A 98 15.27 8.33 -2.67
C VAL A 98 16.35 9.24 -2.08
N THR A 99 16.80 10.25 -2.83
CA THR A 99 17.77 11.25 -2.32
C THR A 99 17.25 11.95 -1.07
N LYS A 100 15.99 12.41 -1.08
CA LYS A 100 15.35 13.03 0.09
C LYS A 100 15.29 12.09 1.29
N PHE A 101 14.99 10.81 1.07
CA PHE A 101 15.02 9.82 2.14
C PHE A 101 16.43 9.67 2.73
N VAL A 102 17.47 9.60 1.89
CA VAL A 102 18.86 9.50 2.35
C VAL A 102 19.29 10.73 3.13
N GLU A 103 18.85 11.92 2.73
CA GLU A 103 19.11 13.15 3.49
C GLU A 103 18.41 13.11 4.86
N ALA A 104 17.16 12.65 4.91
CA ALA A 104 16.40 12.49 6.14
C ALA A 104 16.94 11.37 7.05
N SER A 105 17.65 10.38 6.49
CA SER A 105 18.24 9.28 7.28
C SER A 105 19.41 9.73 8.15
N GLY A 106 19.96 10.93 7.90
CA GLY A 106 21.14 11.46 8.57
C GLY A 106 22.48 11.06 7.95
N ALA A 107 22.48 10.37 6.80
CA ALA A 107 23.72 10.04 6.11
C ALA A 107 24.37 11.30 5.53
N THR A 108 25.69 11.44 5.71
CA THR A 108 26.49 12.55 5.18
C THR A 108 27.68 12.02 4.40
N GLN A 109 28.48 12.90 3.80
CA GLN A 109 29.75 12.50 3.17
C GLN A 109 30.81 12.00 4.17
N ARG A 110 30.61 12.24 5.47
CA ARG A 110 31.54 11.84 6.53
C ARG A 110 31.04 10.66 7.34
N GLU A 111 29.72 10.45 7.37
CA GLU A 111 29.08 9.47 8.24
C GLU A 111 28.08 8.63 7.44
N SER A 112 28.32 7.32 7.45
CA SER A 112 27.36 6.32 6.99
C SER A 112 26.35 5.98 8.08
N VAL A 113 25.14 5.58 7.70
CA VAL A 113 24.12 5.11 8.62
C VAL A 113 23.98 3.60 8.48
N GLN A 114 24.21 2.87 9.57
CA GLN A 114 23.96 1.42 9.59
C GLN A 114 22.46 1.16 9.55
N ILE A 115 22.03 0.21 8.73
CA ILE A 115 20.62 -0.12 8.53
C ILE A 115 20.38 -1.62 8.59
N ARG A 116 19.11 -1.99 8.72
CA ARG A 116 18.64 -3.33 8.39
C ARG A 116 17.84 -3.27 7.11
N ILE A 117 18.11 -4.17 6.17
CA ILE A 117 17.47 -4.18 4.85
C ILE A 117 16.96 -5.58 4.51
N ARG A 118 15.80 -5.69 3.87
CA ARG A 118 15.28 -6.96 3.35
C ARG A 118 14.53 -6.77 2.03
N LEU A 119 14.41 -7.86 1.28
CA LEU A 119 13.60 -7.92 0.07
C LEU A 119 12.37 -8.78 0.33
N LEU A 120 11.20 -8.27 -0.03
CA LEU A 120 9.92 -8.96 0.11
C LEU A 120 9.21 -9.05 -1.26
N PRO A 121 8.36 -10.08 -1.47
CA PRO A 121 7.39 -10.03 -2.56
C PRO A 121 6.40 -8.86 -2.32
N PHE A 122 6.02 -8.16 -3.39
CA PHE A 122 5.02 -7.09 -3.30
C PHE A 122 3.75 -7.44 -4.08
N THR A 123 2.97 -8.35 -3.51
CA THR A 123 1.70 -8.82 -4.09
C THR A 123 0.49 -8.00 -3.64
N SER A 124 0.55 -7.42 -2.44
CA SER A 124 -0.45 -6.51 -1.92
C SER A 124 0.19 -5.52 -0.94
N ALA A 125 -0.37 -4.32 -0.86
CA ALA A 125 0.11 -3.31 0.07
C ALA A 125 -0.12 -3.73 1.52
N HIS A 126 0.80 -3.36 2.41
CA HIS A 126 0.72 -3.58 3.87
C HIS A 126 0.54 -5.04 4.33
N LEU A 127 0.76 -6.02 3.46
CA LEU A 127 0.74 -7.42 3.87
C LEU A 127 1.87 -7.69 4.87
N ARG A 128 1.53 -8.13 6.08
CA ARG A 128 2.50 -8.43 7.14
C ARG A 128 3.41 -9.59 6.73
N ASP A 129 4.71 -9.43 6.97
CA ASP A 129 5.71 -10.48 6.82
C ASP A 129 6.67 -10.46 8.02
N ASP A 130 6.48 -11.46 8.89
CA ASP A 130 7.29 -11.68 10.10
C ASP A 130 8.37 -12.76 9.89
N ARG A 131 8.48 -13.34 8.69
CA ARG A 131 9.33 -14.50 8.39
C ARG A 131 10.61 -14.11 7.68
N THR A 132 10.52 -13.16 6.74
CA THR A 132 11.65 -12.74 5.94
C THR A 132 12.65 -11.97 6.79
N LYS A 133 13.87 -12.51 6.89
CA LYS A 133 14.94 -11.97 7.73
C LYS A 133 15.53 -10.69 7.15
N TYR A 134 15.99 -9.82 8.04
CA TYR A 134 16.80 -8.67 7.69
C TYR A 134 18.25 -9.06 7.46
N LEU A 135 18.85 -8.45 6.45
CA LEU A 135 20.29 -8.35 6.24
C LEU A 135 20.79 -7.07 6.93
N ASN A 136 22.05 -7.08 7.36
CA ASN A 136 22.72 -5.83 7.70
C ASN A 136 23.02 -5.04 6.43
N GLY A 137 23.13 -3.72 6.54
CA GLY A 137 23.44 -2.85 5.42
C GLY A 137 23.86 -1.47 5.87
N GLU A 138 24.13 -0.60 4.90
CA GLU A 138 24.49 0.79 5.14
C GLU A 138 23.85 1.75 4.13
N ILE A 139 23.60 2.97 4.60
CA ILE A 139 23.38 4.13 3.74
C ILE A 139 24.66 4.94 3.74
N ARG A 140 25.23 5.17 2.56
CA ARG A 140 26.51 5.86 2.39
C ARG A 140 26.41 6.91 1.30
N ARG A 141 27.02 8.07 1.56
CA ARG A 141 27.11 9.17 0.59
C ARG A 141 28.57 9.47 0.30
N THR A 142 28.85 9.68 -0.98
CA THR A 142 30.13 10.18 -1.49
C THR A 142 29.87 11.42 -2.34
N PRO A 143 30.89 12.20 -2.72
CA PRO A 143 30.68 13.32 -3.64
C PRO A 143 30.12 12.90 -5.01
N GLN A 144 30.31 11.65 -5.43
CA GLN A 144 29.94 11.15 -6.76
C GLN A 144 28.69 10.26 -6.78
N ALA A 145 28.35 9.63 -5.66
CA ALA A 145 27.28 8.65 -5.59
C ALA A 145 26.71 8.49 -4.17
N THR A 146 25.48 8.01 -4.11
CA THR A 146 24.77 7.60 -2.89
C THR A 146 24.35 6.14 -3.00
N TRP A 147 24.51 5.38 -1.93
CA TRP A 147 24.21 3.95 -1.88
C TRP A 147 23.35 3.63 -0.66
N ILE A 148 22.34 2.79 -0.86
CA ILE A 148 21.60 2.06 0.17
C ILE A 148 21.81 0.58 -0.14
N GLU A 149 22.64 -0.12 0.62
CA GLU A 149 23.04 -1.48 0.24
C GLU A 149 23.14 -2.44 1.43
N SER A 150 22.83 -3.71 1.18
CA SER A 150 23.11 -4.80 2.12
C SER A 150 24.61 -5.04 2.23
N THR A 151 25.11 -5.37 3.42
CA THR A 151 26.50 -5.80 3.60
C THR A 151 26.77 -7.06 2.77
N PRO A 152 27.78 -7.05 1.89
CA PRO A 152 28.10 -8.23 1.08
C PRO A 152 28.68 -9.35 1.96
N GLU A 153 28.37 -10.59 1.60
CA GLU A 153 29.14 -11.73 2.09
C GLU A 153 30.57 -11.69 1.50
N PRO A 154 31.59 -12.22 2.21
CA PRO A 154 32.95 -12.26 1.69
C PRO A 154 33.04 -12.87 0.28
N GLY A 155 33.62 -12.11 -0.66
CA GLY A 155 33.77 -12.53 -2.06
C GLY A 155 32.50 -12.42 -2.92
N LYS A 156 31.41 -11.85 -2.40
CA LYS A 156 30.16 -11.62 -3.14
C LYS A 156 29.85 -10.13 -3.25
N ILE A 157 28.99 -9.80 -4.22
CA ILE A 157 28.38 -8.47 -4.33
C ILE A 157 27.19 -8.34 -3.36
N PRO A 158 26.80 -7.11 -2.96
CA PRO A 158 25.59 -6.87 -2.16
C PRO A 158 24.35 -7.53 -2.77
N ALA A 159 23.55 -8.23 -1.97
CA ALA A 159 22.32 -8.87 -2.44
C ALA A 159 21.25 -7.83 -2.84
N ILE A 160 21.20 -6.70 -2.15
CA ILE A 160 20.24 -5.62 -2.36
C ILE A 160 21.01 -4.30 -2.39
N GLY A 161 20.80 -3.49 -3.42
CA GLY A 161 21.39 -2.17 -3.54
C GLY A 161 20.44 -1.17 -4.20
N ILE A 162 20.50 0.10 -3.78
CA ILE A 162 19.96 1.25 -4.50
C ILE A 162 21.10 2.24 -4.67
N GLY A 163 21.52 2.44 -5.91
CA GLY A 163 22.62 3.33 -6.28
C GLY A 163 22.10 4.56 -7.01
N LEU A 164 22.50 5.74 -6.55
CA LEU A 164 22.20 7.02 -7.19
C LEU A 164 23.51 7.71 -7.58
N SER A 165 23.66 8.07 -8.85
CA SER A 165 24.88 8.72 -9.37
C SER A 165 24.59 9.51 -10.64
N ASN A 166 25.57 10.31 -11.09
CA ASN A 166 25.48 11.02 -12.36
C ASN A 166 25.43 10.10 -13.59
N ARG A 167 25.82 8.83 -13.46
CA ARG A 167 25.86 7.87 -14.57
C ARG A 167 24.64 6.97 -14.62
N ARG A 168 24.19 6.48 -13.46
CA ARG A 168 23.14 5.48 -13.35
C ARG A 168 22.43 5.62 -12.01
N ASN A 169 21.09 5.58 -12.06
CA ASN A 169 20.20 5.52 -10.90
C ASN A 169 19.40 4.23 -10.99
N GLU A 170 19.57 3.31 -10.05
CA GLU A 170 18.92 2.02 -10.10
C GLU A 170 18.84 1.31 -8.76
N ALA A 171 17.88 0.40 -8.64
CA ALA A 171 17.92 -0.66 -7.65
C ALA A 171 18.52 -1.92 -8.29
N SER A 172 19.50 -2.54 -7.64
CA SER A 172 20.15 -3.76 -8.10
C SER A 172 19.89 -4.89 -7.11
N LEU A 173 19.53 -6.05 -7.65
CA LEU A 173 19.18 -7.26 -6.94
C LEU A 173 20.07 -8.40 -7.42
N ASN A 174 20.81 -9.01 -6.49
CA ASN A 174 21.77 -10.07 -6.79
C ASN A 174 21.39 -11.33 -6.01
N PHE A 175 20.83 -12.32 -6.72
CA PHE A 175 20.33 -13.54 -6.08
C PHE A 175 20.97 -14.81 -6.66
N PRO A 176 21.29 -15.81 -5.81
CA PRO A 176 21.84 -17.09 -6.28
C PRO A 176 20.88 -17.90 -7.16
N THR A 177 19.55 -17.72 -7.03
CA THR A 177 18.54 -18.65 -7.57
C THR A 177 17.56 -18.03 -8.58
N GLY A 178 17.82 -16.88 -9.21
CA GLY A 178 16.90 -16.33 -10.22
C GLY A 178 15.60 -15.73 -9.67
N GLU A 179 15.22 -16.03 -8.43
CA GLU A 179 13.90 -15.68 -7.88
C GLU A 179 13.69 -14.18 -7.70
N GLY A 180 14.72 -13.43 -7.32
CA GLY A 180 14.59 -11.99 -7.11
C GLY A 180 14.35 -11.19 -8.39
N ALA A 181 14.65 -11.79 -9.55
CA ALA A 181 14.82 -11.13 -10.84
C ALA A 181 13.79 -11.55 -11.90
N ARG A 182 12.81 -12.41 -11.59
CA ARG A 182 11.84 -12.88 -12.60
C ARG A 182 11.19 -11.67 -13.28
N ILE A 183 11.25 -11.63 -14.62
CA ILE A 183 10.68 -10.55 -15.45
C ILE A 183 9.23 -10.29 -15.00
N GLY A 184 8.91 -9.02 -14.76
CA GLY A 184 7.58 -8.58 -14.30
C GLY A 184 7.30 -8.73 -12.80
N ALA A 185 8.22 -9.23 -11.98
CA ALA A 185 7.92 -9.44 -10.57
C ALA A 185 7.91 -8.12 -9.76
N ASN A 186 6.86 -7.89 -8.97
CA ASN A 186 6.83 -6.78 -8.03
C ASN A 186 7.65 -7.11 -6.76
N ARG A 187 8.45 -6.17 -6.30
CA ARG A 187 9.35 -6.34 -5.15
C ARG A 187 9.27 -5.15 -4.20
N LEU A 188 9.43 -5.42 -2.92
CA LEU A 188 9.51 -4.39 -1.88
C LEU A 188 10.87 -4.48 -1.20
N ILE A 189 11.69 -3.45 -1.35
CA ILE A 189 12.89 -3.28 -0.53
C ILE A 189 12.46 -2.53 0.73
N GLU A 190 12.56 -3.16 1.90
CA GLU A 190 12.30 -2.51 3.19
C GLU A 190 13.61 -2.17 3.86
N VAL A 191 13.76 -0.90 4.23
CA VAL A 191 14.90 -0.36 4.97
C VAL A 191 14.43 0.10 6.33
N MET A 192 15.11 -0.36 7.38
CA MET A 192 14.90 0.06 8.76
C MET A 192 16.15 0.80 9.28
N LEU A 193 15.93 2.03 9.74
CA LEU A 193 16.94 2.88 10.35
C LEU A 193 17.24 2.45 11.80
N PRO A 194 18.37 2.88 12.40
CA PRO A 194 18.74 2.52 13.78
C PRO A 194 17.68 2.84 14.83
N LYS A 195 16.92 3.93 14.61
CA LYS A 195 15.85 4.39 15.51
C LYS A 195 14.55 3.59 15.37
N GLY A 196 14.47 2.66 14.41
CA GLY A 196 13.29 1.82 14.14
C GLY A 196 12.38 2.36 13.04
N ASP A 197 12.61 3.60 12.57
CA ASP A 197 11.89 4.17 11.42
C ASP A 197 12.11 3.32 10.16
N ARG A 198 11.07 3.23 9.33
CA ARG A 198 11.07 2.36 8.16
C ARG A 198 10.71 3.13 6.90
N GLN A 199 11.34 2.76 5.79
CA GLN A 199 10.97 3.18 4.45
C GLN A 199 10.99 1.98 3.52
N CYS A 200 9.95 1.82 2.73
CA CYS A 200 9.86 0.81 1.70
C CYS A 200 9.95 1.43 0.31
N PHE A 201 10.56 0.70 -0.61
CA PHE A 201 10.64 1.00 -2.04
C PHE A 201 9.98 -0.13 -2.81
N ALA A 202 8.75 0.08 -3.25
CA ALA A 202 7.97 -0.87 -4.04
C ALA A 202 8.32 -0.69 -5.52
N LEU A 203 9.10 -1.62 -6.05
CA LEU A 203 9.50 -1.72 -7.45
C LEU A 203 8.39 -2.46 -8.21
N ILE A 204 7.64 -1.73 -9.04
CA ILE A 204 6.46 -2.24 -9.74
C ILE A 204 6.82 -2.55 -11.19
N GLY A 205 7.02 -3.84 -11.47
CA GLY A 205 7.30 -4.37 -12.81
C GLY A 205 6.06 -4.90 -13.53
N ASP A 206 5.01 -5.31 -12.81
CA ASP A 206 3.74 -5.74 -13.37
C ASP A 206 2.56 -5.20 -12.54
N LEU A 207 1.84 -4.23 -13.11
CA LEU A 207 0.67 -3.64 -12.48
C LEU A 207 -0.48 -4.64 -12.25
N LYS A 208 -0.61 -5.66 -13.12
CA LYS A 208 -1.70 -6.65 -13.06
C LYS A 208 -1.48 -7.69 -11.98
N ALA A 209 -0.23 -7.94 -11.60
CA ALA A 209 0.12 -8.85 -10.53
C ALA A 209 -0.16 -8.28 -9.12
N LEU A 210 -0.41 -6.96 -9.01
CA LEU A 210 -0.71 -6.33 -7.73
C LEU A 210 -2.19 -6.50 -7.38
N GLN A 211 -2.45 -7.06 -6.21
CA GLN A 211 -3.79 -7.18 -5.64
C GLN A 211 -4.00 -6.04 -4.62
N PRO A 212 -5.05 -5.22 -4.76
CA PRO A 212 -5.33 -4.20 -3.77
C PRO A 212 -5.65 -4.84 -2.42
N LEU A 213 -5.17 -4.23 -1.33
CA LEU A 213 -5.56 -4.67 0.00
C LEU A 213 -7.00 -4.22 0.26
N ASN A 214 -7.91 -5.18 0.51
CA ASN A 214 -9.26 -4.83 0.93
C ASN A 214 -9.26 -4.45 2.42
N LEU A 215 -9.62 -3.21 2.71
CA LEU A 215 -9.79 -2.71 4.09
C LEU A 215 -11.23 -2.84 4.59
N GLY A 216 -12.15 -3.30 3.76
CA GLY A 216 -13.56 -3.42 4.11
C GLY A 216 -14.34 -2.12 3.91
N PRO A 217 -15.67 -2.17 3.96
CA PRO A 217 -16.53 -1.02 3.74
C PRO A 217 -16.52 -0.03 4.93
N ASP A 218 -16.14 -0.48 6.12
CA ASP A 218 -16.01 0.32 7.35
C ASP A 218 -14.72 1.14 7.42
N ALA A 219 -13.81 0.96 6.45
CA ALA A 219 -12.63 1.78 6.26
C ALA A 219 -12.91 3.09 5.53
N LEU A 220 -14.14 3.33 5.07
CA LEU A 220 -14.60 4.61 4.52
C LEU A 220 -15.81 5.12 5.28
N LEU A 221 -15.88 6.45 5.41
CA LEU A 221 -16.97 7.15 6.05
C LEU A 221 -17.52 8.22 5.10
N LEU A 222 -18.85 8.39 5.12
CA LEU A 222 -19.52 9.56 4.58
C LEU A 222 -19.65 10.58 5.70
N ASP A 223 -19.04 11.75 5.51
CA ASP A 223 -19.21 12.89 6.38
C ASP A 223 -20.61 13.49 6.20
N ALA A 224 -21.42 13.49 7.26
CA ALA A 224 -22.83 13.86 7.17
C ALA A 224 -23.04 15.35 6.84
N ASP A 225 -22.12 16.22 7.28
CA ASP A 225 -22.26 17.66 7.12
C ASP A 225 -21.78 18.13 5.75
N SER A 226 -20.66 17.58 5.27
CA SER A 226 -20.04 17.98 4.00
C SER A 226 -20.41 17.09 2.81
N GLY A 227 -20.95 15.89 3.05
CA GLY A 227 -21.19 14.89 2.02
C GLY A 227 -19.90 14.32 1.42
N VAL A 228 -18.75 14.53 2.08
CA VAL A 228 -17.44 14.06 1.63
C VAL A 228 -17.22 12.63 2.08
N ILE A 229 -16.75 11.79 1.16
CA ILE A 229 -16.31 10.42 1.45
C ILE A 229 -14.81 10.45 1.75
N ARG A 230 -14.42 9.85 2.87
CA ARG A 230 -13.02 9.84 3.34
C ARG A 230 -12.68 8.55 4.08
N PRO A 231 -11.39 8.22 4.25
CA PRO A 231 -10.96 7.13 5.12
C PRO A 231 -11.49 7.28 6.54
N ALA A 232 -11.86 6.15 7.15
CA ALA A 232 -12.11 6.06 8.57
C ALA A 232 -10.80 6.29 9.34
N ALA A 233 -10.91 6.86 10.55
CA ALA A 233 -9.74 7.25 11.36
C ALA A 233 -8.74 6.10 11.57
N TRP A 234 -9.24 4.88 11.77
CA TRP A 234 -8.41 3.69 11.96
C TRP A 234 -7.61 3.30 10.69
N ALA A 235 -8.14 3.60 9.50
CA ALA A 235 -7.57 3.25 8.20
C ALA A 235 -6.67 4.35 7.61
N GLU A 236 -6.72 5.57 8.15
CA GLU A 236 -5.97 6.73 7.64
C GLU A 236 -4.47 6.47 7.50
N SER A 237 -3.86 5.74 8.45
CA SER A 237 -2.42 5.45 8.37
C SER A 237 -2.07 4.56 7.18
N ALA A 238 -2.93 3.61 6.80
CA ALA A 238 -2.72 2.79 5.61
C ALA A 238 -2.85 3.64 4.33
N VAL A 239 -3.87 4.48 4.23
CA VAL A 239 -4.09 5.34 3.05
C VAL A 239 -2.96 6.34 2.86
N ASN A 240 -2.46 6.95 3.95
CA ASN A 240 -1.44 7.99 3.92
C ASN A 240 0.01 7.45 3.87
N ALA A 241 0.20 6.13 3.93
CA ALA A 241 1.54 5.54 3.93
C ALA A 241 2.20 5.53 2.55
N PHE A 242 1.50 5.88 1.48
CA PHE A 242 2.01 5.77 0.13
C PHE A 242 2.57 7.08 -0.42
N ILE A 243 3.66 6.96 -1.16
CA ILE A 243 4.24 8.02 -1.98
C ILE A 243 4.32 7.49 -3.42
N TRP A 244 3.55 8.07 -4.33
CA TRP A 244 3.65 7.75 -5.76
C TRP A 244 4.74 8.61 -6.39
N THR A 245 5.85 8.01 -6.83
CA THR A 245 7.02 8.78 -7.30
C THR A 245 6.78 9.51 -8.63
N ASN A 246 5.73 9.19 -9.37
CA ASN A 246 5.40 9.82 -10.65
C ASN A 246 3.99 10.45 -10.67
N GLY A 247 3.50 10.97 -9.55
CA GLY A 247 2.21 11.65 -9.51
C GLY A 247 1.59 11.71 -8.12
N SER A 248 0.30 11.39 -8.02
CA SER A 248 -0.46 11.46 -6.78
C SER A 248 -1.33 10.22 -6.56
N ILE A 249 -2.03 10.19 -5.43
CA ILE A 249 -2.90 9.10 -5.04
C ILE A 249 -4.28 9.67 -4.77
N GLY A 250 -5.31 9.05 -5.32
CA GLY A 250 -6.69 9.49 -5.18
C GLY A 250 -7.63 8.36 -4.76
N LEU A 251 -8.76 8.76 -4.20
CA LEU A 251 -9.89 7.91 -3.87
C LEU A 251 -10.92 7.99 -5.00
N TYR A 252 -11.16 6.88 -5.67
CA TYR A 252 -12.03 6.84 -6.86
C TYR A 252 -13.14 5.81 -6.71
N PRO A 253 -14.34 6.09 -7.25
CA PRO A 253 -15.42 5.13 -7.34
C PRO A 253 -15.10 4.10 -8.42
N ASP A 254 -15.79 2.96 -8.37
CA ASP A 254 -15.62 1.95 -9.40
C ASP A 254 -16.08 2.45 -10.77
N GLY A 255 -15.35 2.07 -11.81
CA GLY A 255 -15.62 2.51 -13.18
C GLY A 255 -15.21 3.96 -13.48
N HIS A 256 -14.53 4.67 -12.57
CA HIS A 256 -13.93 5.97 -12.87
C HIS A 256 -13.03 5.89 -14.12
N GLU A 257 -13.14 6.90 -14.98
CA GLU A 257 -12.43 6.94 -16.26
C GLU A 257 -11.14 7.75 -16.16
N PHE A 258 -10.07 7.20 -16.72
CA PHE A 258 -8.78 7.87 -16.84
C PHE A 258 -8.44 8.13 -18.32
N PRO A 259 -7.72 9.21 -18.65
CA PRO A 259 -7.06 10.14 -17.74
C PRO A 259 -8.02 11.13 -17.07
N ASP A 260 -7.84 11.32 -15.77
CA ASP A 260 -8.59 12.33 -15.00
C ASP A 260 -7.91 13.70 -15.13
N ARG A 261 -8.71 14.76 -15.20
CA ARG A 261 -8.25 16.15 -15.24
C ARG A 261 -8.28 16.79 -13.86
N ASP A 262 -9.04 16.23 -12.93
CA ASP A 262 -9.14 16.74 -11.58
C ASP A 262 -7.90 16.35 -10.76
N LEU A 263 -7.57 17.18 -9.77
CA LEU A 263 -6.45 16.89 -8.88
C LEU A 263 -6.78 15.66 -8.01
N PRO A 264 -5.95 14.60 -8.03
CA PRO A 264 -6.20 13.42 -7.21
C PRO A 264 -6.29 13.78 -5.73
N SER A 265 -7.32 13.24 -5.06
CA SER A 265 -7.60 13.48 -3.65
C SER A 265 -8.01 12.19 -2.98
N ILE A 266 -7.48 11.92 -1.78
CA ILE A 266 -7.93 10.80 -0.94
C ILE A 266 -9.31 11.02 -0.31
N ARG A 267 -9.94 12.15 -0.62
CA ARG A 267 -11.31 12.50 -0.26
C ARG A 267 -12.13 12.67 -1.54
N ALA A 268 -13.25 11.98 -1.62
CA ALA A 268 -14.16 12.06 -2.76
C ALA A 268 -15.36 12.94 -2.42
N THR A 269 -15.71 13.86 -3.31
CA THR A 269 -16.86 14.75 -3.14
C THR A 269 -18.08 14.20 -3.86
N ARG A 270 -19.27 14.66 -3.46
CA ARG A 270 -20.51 14.41 -4.21
C ARG A 270 -20.40 14.80 -5.69
N SER A 271 -19.76 15.94 -5.97
CA SER A 271 -19.61 16.47 -7.33
C SER A 271 -18.76 15.55 -8.22
N MET A 272 -17.65 15.03 -7.67
CA MET A 272 -16.82 14.05 -8.37
C MET A 272 -17.65 12.80 -8.71
N LEU A 273 -18.41 12.27 -7.75
CA LEU A 273 -19.21 11.05 -7.95
C LEU A 273 -20.33 11.27 -8.97
N ASP A 274 -21.00 12.41 -8.92
CA ASP A 274 -22.04 12.76 -9.90
C ASP A 274 -21.47 12.79 -11.31
N THR A 275 -20.32 13.46 -11.47
CA THR A 275 -19.62 13.58 -12.74
C THR A 275 -19.24 12.21 -13.29
N ASP A 276 -18.73 11.31 -12.45
CA ASP A 276 -18.40 9.94 -12.86
C ASP A 276 -19.64 9.16 -13.29
N ILE A 277 -20.76 9.27 -12.57
CA ILE A 277 -22.00 8.59 -12.99
C ILE A 277 -22.50 9.18 -14.33
N ILE A 278 -22.43 10.50 -14.54
CA ILE A 278 -22.80 11.14 -15.81
C ILE A 278 -21.92 10.60 -16.96
N ARG A 279 -20.60 10.48 -16.75
CA ARG A 279 -19.69 9.90 -17.74
C ARG A 279 -20.07 8.47 -18.08
N LEU A 280 -20.35 7.65 -17.06
CA LEU A 280 -20.80 6.26 -17.25
C LEU A 280 -22.12 6.15 -18.01
N GLU A 281 -23.07 7.07 -17.79
CA GLU A 281 -24.34 7.14 -18.53
C GLU A 281 -24.14 7.49 -20.01
N GLY A 282 -23.16 8.35 -20.31
CA GLY A 282 -22.83 8.77 -21.68
C GLY A 282 -21.88 7.83 -22.43
N LYS A 283 -21.29 6.84 -21.75
CA LYS A 283 -20.28 5.96 -22.32
C LYS A 283 -20.85 5.06 -23.41
N GLN A 284 -20.12 4.94 -24.52
CA GLN A 284 -20.48 4.07 -25.64
C GLN A 284 -19.27 3.23 -26.07
N GLY A 285 -19.52 2.03 -26.59
CA GLY A 285 -18.50 1.14 -27.14
C GLY A 285 -17.98 0.07 -26.16
N PRO A 286 -16.86 -0.59 -26.50
CA PRO A 286 -16.30 -1.67 -25.69
C PRO A 286 -16.00 -1.25 -24.25
N GLY A 287 -16.40 -2.08 -23.28
CA GLY A 287 -16.21 -1.77 -21.85
C GLY A 287 -17.25 -0.82 -21.25
N THR A 288 -18.33 -0.50 -21.97
CA THR A 288 -19.50 0.20 -21.40
C THR A 288 -20.19 -0.71 -20.37
N PRO A 289 -20.41 -0.25 -19.12
CA PRO A 289 -21.15 -1.03 -18.15
C PRO A 289 -22.61 -1.25 -18.56
N PRO A 290 -23.25 -2.35 -18.12
CA PRO A 290 -24.68 -2.56 -18.32
C PRO A 290 -25.52 -1.39 -17.82
N TYR A 291 -26.53 -0.98 -18.60
CA TYR A 291 -27.43 0.14 -18.28
C TYR A 291 -28.04 0.01 -16.87
N GLU A 292 -28.45 -1.20 -16.49
CA GLU A 292 -29.07 -1.48 -15.19
C GLU A 292 -28.14 -1.17 -14.01
N ILE A 293 -26.83 -1.41 -14.16
CA ILE A 293 -25.83 -1.09 -13.16
C ILE A 293 -25.71 0.43 -13.01
N VAL A 294 -25.61 1.14 -14.12
CA VAL A 294 -25.48 2.61 -14.12
C VAL A 294 -26.76 3.27 -13.57
N ALA A 295 -27.93 2.82 -14.02
CA ALA A 295 -29.23 3.28 -13.51
C ALA A 295 -29.40 3.00 -12.01
N GLY A 296 -28.92 1.84 -11.53
CA GLY A 296 -28.87 1.49 -10.11
C GLY A 296 -28.00 2.48 -9.31
N ARG A 297 -26.81 2.80 -9.81
CA ARG A 297 -25.92 3.81 -9.18
C ARG A 297 -26.55 5.19 -9.17
N ARG A 298 -27.18 5.61 -10.26
CA ARG A 298 -27.91 6.89 -10.36
C ARG A 298 -29.04 6.96 -9.33
N LYS A 299 -29.79 5.89 -9.15
CA LYS A 299 -30.85 5.81 -8.13
C LYS A 299 -30.28 5.96 -6.72
N LEU A 300 -29.25 5.19 -6.39
CA LEU A 300 -28.57 5.27 -5.08
C LEU A 300 -28.02 6.69 -4.83
N PHE A 301 -27.45 7.34 -5.84
CA PHE A 301 -26.97 8.71 -5.74
C PHE A 301 -28.10 9.69 -5.41
N LYS A 302 -29.24 9.60 -6.12
CA LYS A 302 -30.43 10.43 -5.84
C LYS A 302 -31.01 10.20 -4.45
N ASP A 303 -30.92 8.97 -3.94
CA ASP A 303 -31.34 8.59 -2.59
C ASP A 303 -30.33 9.02 -1.49
N GLY A 304 -29.25 9.74 -1.84
CA GLY A 304 -28.20 10.16 -0.90
C GLY A 304 -27.25 9.05 -0.44
N LYS A 305 -27.34 7.86 -1.05
CA LYS A 305 -26.55 6.66 -0.73
C LYS A 305 -25.20 6.67 -1.48
N PHE A 306 -24.40 7.72 -1.26
CA PHE A 306 -23.18 7.98 -2.04
C PHE A 306 -22.13 6.87 -1.92
N MET A 307 -21.95 6.33 -0.71
CA MET A 307 -21.05 5.19 -0.47
C MET A 307 -21.40 3.99 -1.35
N GLN A 308 -22.68 3.63 -1.43
CA GLN A 308 -23.14 2.51 -2.26
C GLN A 308 -23.15 2.85 -3.75
N ALA A 309 -23.45 4.10 -4.10
CA ALA A 309 -23.50 4.55 -5.49
C ALA A 309 -22.12 4.50 -6.19
N GLY A 310 -21.03 4.76 -5.45
CA GLY A 310 -19.67 4.66 -5.99
C GLY A 310 -18.94 3.35 -5.71
N ALA A 311 -19.57 2.40 -5.01
CA ALA A 311 -18.90 1.17 -4.61
C ALA A 311 -18.60 0.22 -5.81
N PRO A 312 -17.52 -0.57 -5.72
CA PRO A 312 -16.46 -0.47 -4.70
C PRO A 312 -15.59 0.78 -4.87
N TRP A 313 -15.06 1.30 -3.76
CA TRP A 313 -14.13 2.42 -3.80
C TRP A 313 -12.70 1.91 -3.80
N SER A 314 -11.77 2.69 -4.35
CA SER A 314 -10.35 2.32 -4.39
C SER A 314 -9.40 3.49 -4.18
N ILE A 315 -8.29 3.22 -3.51
CA ILE A 315 -7.12 4.09 -3.52
C ILE A 315 -6.25 3.71 -4.71
N GLN A 316 -6.05 4.65 -5.61
CA GLN A 316 -5.44 4.46 -6.91
C GLN A 316 -4.31 5.45 -7.09
N ALA A 317 -3.13 4.96 -7.48
CA ALA A 317 -2.06 5.84 -7.95
C ALA A 317 -2.41 6.40 -9.32
N VAL A 318 -2.12 7.68 -9.54
CA VAL A 318 -2.41 8.43 -10.77
C VAL A 318 -1.14 9.16 -11.16
N ASP A 319 -0.70 8.98 -12.39
CA ASP A 319 0.51 9.63 -12.88
C ASP A 319 0.31 11.13 -13.18
N ALA A 320 1.40 11.82 -13.49
CA ALA A 320 1.37 13.25 -13.81
C ALA A 320 0.52 13.62 -15.05
N ASN A 321 0.17 12.65 -15.91
CA ASN A 321 -0.69 12.83 -17.07
C ASN A 321 -2.16 12.50 -16.76
N GLY A 322 -2.48 12.16 -15.50
CA GLY A 322 -3.80 11.74 -15.09
C GLY A 322 -4.10 10.26 -15.37
N ALA A 323 -3.13 9.46 -15.85
CA ALA A 323 -3.36 8.06 -16.17
C ALA A 323 -3.30 7.17 -14.93
N ALA A 324 -4.09 6.09 -14.95
CA ALA A 324 -4.13 5.14 -13.84
C ALA A 324 -2.83 4.32 -13.73
N GLY A 325 -2.23 4.35 -12.54
CA GLY A 325 -1.16 3.45 -12.11
C GLY A 325 -1.69 2.21 -11.39
N PRO A 326 -1.00 1.72 -10.34
CA PRO A 326 -1.48 0.60 -9.53
C PRO A 326 -2.64 0.96 -8.61
N ARG A 327 -3.62 0.04 -8.50
CA ARG A 327 -4.65 0.06 -7.45
C ARG A 327 -4.06 -0.50 -6.16
N LEU A 328 -4.10 0.28 -5.08
CA LEU A 328 -3.36 -0.02 -3.85
C LEU A 328 -4.26 -0.59 -2.76
N LEU A 329 -5.42 0.05 -2.54
CA LEU A 329 -6.40 -0.34 -1.53
C LEU A 329 -7.79 -0.39 -2.18
N GLU A 330 -8.65 -1.23 -1.62
CA GLU A 330 -10.07 -1.29 -1.96
C GLU A 330 -10.92 -1.32 -0.69
N PHE A 331 -12.18 -0.88 -0.83
CA PHE A 331 -13.16 -0.79 0.25
C PHE A 331 -14.40 -1.58 -0.17
N ARG A 332 -14.34 -2.91 -0.02
CA ARG A 332 -15.37 -3.89 -0.39
C ARG A 332 -15.93 -4.59 0.83
#